data_AF-A0A7S1HBW9-F1
#
_entry.id   AF-A0A7S1HBW9-F1
#
_cell.length_a   1.000
_cell.length_b   1.000
_cell.length_c   1.000
_cell.angle_alpha   90.00
_cell.angle_beta   90.00
_cell.angle_gamma   90.00
#
_symmetry.space_group_name_H-M   'P 1'
#
loop_
_entity.id
_entity.type
_entity.pdbx_description
1 polymer ?
#
loop_
_entity_poly.entity_id
_entity_poly.type
_entity_poly.pdbx_seq_one_letter_code
_entity_poly.pdbx_strand_id
1 'polypeptide(L)'
;AQAQTREQAPLLANAIANRVTYGEGHPLAANELGTEASIKATDAAALRGFWQAHYRPENATLVVAGDLSEAELRALVEPLFGAWKGEGAALAAAPLPPARPIAARTVIVDKPGAPQTALAIVAPGPF
;
A
#
# COMPACT_ATOMS: atom_id res chain seq x y z
N ALA A 1 10.63 11.92 4.54
CA ALA A 1 9.55 10.92 4.66
C ALA A 1 9.75 9.95 5.83
N GLN A 2 10.75 9.05 5.85
CA GLN A 2 10.92 8.12 6.98
C GLN A 2 11.26 8.80 8.33
N ALA A 3 12.08 9.85 8.29
CA ALA A 3 12.32 10.71 9.46
C ALA A 3 11.00 11.32 9.97
N GLN A 4 10.13 11.77 9.06
CA GLN A 4 8.82 12.34 9.39
C GLN A 4 7.86 11.31 10.01
N THR A 5 7.83 10.06 9.52
CA THR A 5 7.08 8.95 10.15
C THR A 5 7.57 8.68 11.57
N ARG A 6 8.89 8.75 11.82
CA ARG A 6 9.48 8.58 13.16
C ARG A 6 9.26 9.80 14.06
N GLU A 7 9.06 10.98 13.48
CA GLU A 7 8.78 12.21 14.22
C GLU A 7 7.32 12.30 14.66
N GLN A 8 6.39 11.79 13.85
CA GLN A 8 4.97 11.79 14.19
C GLN A 8 4.59 10.54 14.98
N ALA A 9 4.37 10.71 16.29
CA ALA A 9 3.99 9.63 17.19
C ALA A 9 2.80 8.76 16.70
N PRO A 10 1.73 9.31 16.07
CA PRO A 10 0.64 8.50 15.54
C PRO A 10 1.04 7.59 14.37
N LEU A 11 1.85 8.08 13.44
CA LEU A 11 2.31 7.28 12.30
C LEU A 11 3.28 6.18 12.76
N LEU A 12 4.14 6.49 13.72
CA LEU A 12 5.03 5.51 14.35
C LEU A 12 4.22 4.41 15.06
N ALA A 13 3.21 4.78 15.85
CA ALA A 13 2.34 3.84 16.56
C ALA A 13 1.63 2.88 15.59
N ASN A 14 1.05 3.38 14.49
CA ASN A 14 0.41 2.55 13.47
C ASN A 14 1.42 1.62 12.76
N ALA A 15 2.60 2.12 12.41
CA ALA A 15 3.64 1.30 11.77
C ALA A 15 4.16 0.17 12.70
N ILE A 16 4.18 0.38 14.01
CA ILE A 16 4.49 -0.66 14.99
C ILE A 16 3.30 -1.61 15.14
N ALA A 17 2.08 -1.09 15.24
CA ALA A 17 0.87 -1.90 15.40
C ALA A 17 0.71 -2.90 14.26
N ASN A 18 0.95 -2.50 12.99
CA ASN A 18 0.93 -3.42 11.85
C ASN A 18 1.98 -4.54 11.98
N ARG A 19 3.21 -4.21 12.38
CA ARG A 19 4.26 -5.23 12.59
C ARG A 19 3.92 -6.18 13.74
N VAL A 20 3.36 -5.65 14.82
CA VAL A 20 2.94 -6.43 16.01
C VAL A 20 1.81 -7.40 15.66
N THR A 21 0.90 -6.98 14.78
CA THR A 21 -0.26 -7.77 14.33
C THR A 21 0.11 -8.84 13.31
N TYR A 22 0.85 -8.47 12.26
CA TYR A 22 1.08 -9.35 11.11
C TYR A 22 2.41 -10.12 11.18
N GLY A 23 3.35 -9.67 12.01
CA GLY A 23 4.68 -10.28 12.14
C GLY A 23 5.65 -9.89 11.01
N GLU A 24 6.94 -10.17 11.21
CA GLU A 24 7.96 -9.90 10.20
C GLU A 24 7.74 -10.74 8.93
N GLY A 25 8.00 -10.14 7.77
CA GLY A 25 7.86 -10.79 6.47
C GLY A 25 6.44 -10.84 5.91
N HIS A 26 5.41 -10.46 6.68
CA HIS A 26 4.05 -10.36 6.16
C HIS A 26 3.87 -9.07 5.33
N PRO A 27 3.23 -9.10 4.14
CA PRO A 27 3.05 -7.89 3.31
C PRO A 27 2.37 -6.72 4.05
N LEU A 28 1.33 -7.02 4.86
CA LEU A 28 0.63 -6.00 5.67
C LEU A 28 1.42 -5.49 6.89
N ALA A 29 2.56 -6.10 7.24
CA ALA A 29 3.47 -5.58 8.27
C ALA A 29 4.41 -4.50 7.71
N ALA A 30 4.57 -4.42 6.39
CA ALA A 30 5.52 -3.53 5.76
C ALA A 30 5.05 -2.06 5.87
N ASN A 31 6.03 -1.16 5.91
CA ASN A 31 5.76 0.26 5.70
C ASN A 31 5.56 0.50 4.21
N GLU A 32 4.51 1.22 3.83
CA GLU A 32 4.22 1.61 2.45
C GLU A 32 5.38 2.39 1.80
N LEU A 33 6.14 3.16 2.61
CA LEU A 33 7.34 3.87 2.14
C LEU A 33 8.57 2.96 1.94
N GLY A 34 8.49 1.67 2.27
CA GLY A 34 9.62 0.75 2.26
C GLY A 34 10.62 0.99 3.41
N THR A 35 11.86 0.54 3.22
CA THR A 35 12.98 0.76 4.16
C THR A 35 13.98 1.76 3.57
N GLU A 36 14.79 2.39 4.42
CA GLU A 36 15.86 3.26 3.91
C GLU A 36 16.81 2.52 2.95
N ALA A 37 17.11 1.25 3.26
CA ALA A 37 17.91 0.39 2.39
C ALA A 37 17.23 0.15 1.04
N SER A 38 15.93 -0.16 1.02
CA SER A 38 15.21 -0.36 -0.25
C SER A 38 15.13 0.93 -1.05
N ILE A 39 14.87 2.07 -0.41
CA ILE A 39 14.83 3.38 -1.08
C ILE A 39 16.19 3.69 -1.74
N LYS A 40 17.31 3.47 -1.03
CA LYS A 40 18.65 3.70 -1.57
C LYS A 40 19.02 2.74 -2.70
N ALA A 41 18.47 1.52 -2.69
CA ALA A 41 18.72 0.51 -3.70
C ALA A 41 17.83 0.68 -4.95
N THR A 42 16.70 1.40 -4.86
CA THR A 42 15.80 1.61 -5.98
C THR A 42 16.44 2.53 -7.02
N ASP A 43 16.59 2.03 -8.24
CA ASP A 43 17.08 2.78 -9.40
C ASP A 43 15.99 2.99 -10.48
N ALA A 44 16.34 3.73 -11.53
CA ALA A 44 15.41 4.02 -12.61
C ALA A 44 15.01 2.76 -13.41
N ALA A 45 15.84 1.72 -13.45
CA ALA A 45 15.51 0.48 -14.14
C ALA A 45 14.46 -0.31 -13.35
N ALA A 46 14.62 -0.42 -12.03
CA ALA A 46 13.65 -1.02 -11.14
C ALA A 46 12.28 -0.31 -11.21
N LEU A 47 12.27 1.02 -11.24
CA LEU A 47 11.04 1.80 -11.38
C LEU A 47 10.34 1.56 -12.73
N ARG A 48 11.09 1.53 -13.83
CA ARG A 48 10.53 1.21 -15.16
C ARG A 48 9.99 -0.20 -15.22
N GLY A 49 10.71 -1.17 -14.65
CA GLY A 49 10.26 -2.56 -14.56
C GLY A 49 8.96 -2.70 -13.77
N PHE A 50 8.86 -2.03 -12.61
CA PHE A 50 7.63 -2.00 -11.83
C PHE A 50 6.47 -1.37 -12.62
N TRP A 51 6.70 -0.23 -13.28
CA TRP A 51 5.68 0.42 -14.09
C TRP A 51 5.17 -0.50 -15.20
N GLN A 52 6.07 -1.09 -16.00
CA GLN A 52 5.71 -1.99 -17.11
C GLN A 52 4.97 -3.25 -16.61
N ALA A 53 5.36 -3.77 -15.46
CA ALA A 53 4.73 -4.96 -14.90
C ALA A 53 3.32 -4.67 -14.36
N HIS A 54 3.12 -3.53 -13.69
CA HIS A 54 1.91 -3.28 -12.88
C HIS A 54 0.91 -2.28 -13.49
N TYR A 55 1.36 -1.32 -14.29
CA TYR A 55 0.50 -0.29 -14.92
C TYR A 55 0.09 -0.73 -16.32
N ARG A 56 -0.91 -1.62 -16.37
CA ARG A 56 -1.41 -2.26 -17.58
C ARG A 56 -2.94 -2.21 -17.62
N PRO A 57 -3.58 -2.14 -18.80
CA PRO A 57 -5.04 -2.02 -18.90
C PRO A 57 -5.78 -3.24 -18.33
N GLU A 58 -5.21 -4.43 -18.44
CA GLU A 58 -5.71 -5.68 -17.85
C GLU A 58 -5.58 -5.74 -16.32
N ASN A 59 -4.88 -4.77 -15.71
CA ASN A 59 -4.75 -4.62 -14.26
C ASN A 59 -5.34 -3.27 -13.76
N ALA A 60 -6.21 -2.65 -14.55
CA ALA A 60 -6.80 -1.35 -14.25
C ALA A 60 -8.32 -1.35 -14.42
N THR A 61 -8.98 -0.51 -13.62
CA THR A 61 -10.43 -0.26 -13.72
C THR A 61 -10.66 1.24 -13.83
N LEU A 62 -11.33 1.67 -14.91
CA LEU A 62 -11.81 3.04 -15.04
C LEU A 62 -13.20 3.14 -14.40
N VAL A 63 -13.33 3.98 -13.37
CA VAL A 63 -14.60 4.25 -12.69
C VAL A 63 -15.01 5.68 -12.99
N VAL A 64 -16.21 5.85 -13.55
CA VAL A 64 -16.79 7.16 -13.85
C VAL A 64 -18.18 7.24 -13.23
N ALA A 65 -18.49 8.35 -12.57
CA ALA A 65 -19.78 8.61 -11.95
C ALA A 65 -20.21 10.04 -12.25
N GLY A 66 -21.45 10.21 -12.73
CA GLY A 66 -22.00 11.49 -13.12
C GLY A 66 -23.23 11.33 -14.02
N ASP A 67 -23.75 12.46 -14.50
CA ASP A 67 -24.87 12.52 -15.44
C ASP A 67 -24.35 12.44 -16.89
N LEU A 68 -24.00 11.23 -17.32
CA LEU A 68 -23.43 10.94 -18.64
C LEU A 68 -24.07 9.68 -19.20
N SER A 69 -24.34 9.66 -20.51
CA SER A 69 -24.63 8.42 -21.23
C SER A 69 -23.36 7.63 -21.54
N GLU A 70 -23.53 6.34 -21.87
CA GLU A 70 -22.42 5.49 -22.31
C GLU A 70 -21.72 6.02 -23.57
N ALA A 71 -22.49 6.61 -24.49
CA ALA A 71 -21.95 7.15 -25.75
C ALA A 71 -21.05 8.36 -25.51
N GLU A 72 -21.47 9.28 -24.62
CA GLU A 72 -20.66 10.42 -24.20
C GLU A 72 -19.39 9.96 -23.48
N LEU A 73 -19.53 8.97 -22.57
CA LEU A 73 -18.39 8.39 -21.89
C LEU A 73 -17.39 7.78 -22.88
N ARG A 74 -17.86 6.97 -23.84
CA ARG A 74 -17.00 6.36 -24.86
C ARG A 74 -16.30 7.41 -25.71
N ALA A 75 -17.00 8.46 -26.15
CA ALA A 75 -16.41 9.54 -26.93
C ALA A 75 -15.27 10.27 -26.18
N LEU A 76 -15.35 10.36 -24.85
CA LEU A 76 -14.32 10.96 -24.01
C LEU A 76 -13.15 10.00 -23.73
N VAL A 77 -13.44 8.72 -23.49
CA VAL A 77 -12.46 7.73 -23.01
C VAL A 77 -11.63 7.12 -24.14
N GLU A 78 -12.22 6.85 -25.30
CA GLU A 78 -11.54 6.16 -26.39
C GLU A 78 -10.28 6.92 -26.88
N PRO A 79 -10.30 8.27 -27.03
CA PRO A 79 -9.10 9.02 -27.41
C PRO A 79 -7.98 8.98 -26.37
N LEU A 80 -8.31 8.78 -25.08
CA LEU A 80 -7.36 8.80 -23.98
C LEU A 80 -6.73 7.42 -23.73
N PHE A 81 -7.54 6.37 -23.76
CA PHE A 81 -7.14 5.03 -23.32
C PHE A 81 -7.33 3.94 -24.39
N GLY A 82 -7.99 4.22 -25.50
CA GLY A 82 -8.29 3.21 -26.53
C GLY A 82 -7.04 2.59 -27.17
N ALA A 83 -5.95 3.35 -27.24
CA ALA A 83 -4.65 2.89 -27.73
C ALA A 83 -3.79 2.18 -26.66
N TRP A 84 -4.16 2.25 -25.38
CA TRP A 84 -3.43 1.57 -24.31
C TRP A 84 -3.77 0.09 -24.33
N LYS A 85 -2.85 -0.72 -24.86
CA LYS A 85 -3.01 -2.17 -25.01
C LYS A 85 -2.13 -2.93 -24.02
N GLY A 86 -2.66 -4.05 -23.56
CA GLY A 86 -2.01 -5.01 -22.67
C GLY A 86 -1.38 -6.17 -23.41
N GLU A 87 -0.40 -6.80 -22.78
CA GLU A 87 0.25 -8.02 -23.28
C GLU A 87 0.15 -9.12 -22.22
N GLY A 88 -0.97 -9.86 -22.22
CA GLY A 88 -1.15 -11.06 -21.41
C GLY A 88 -2.30 -11.00 -20.40
N ALA A 89 -2.31 -11.97 -19.48
CA ALA A 89 -3.34 -12.07 -18.45
C ALA A 89 -3.18 -10.99 -17.37
N ALA A 90 -4.30 -10.63 -16.75
CA ALA A 90 -4.32 -9.76 -15.57
C ALA A 90 -3.36 -10.30 -14.50
N LEU A 91 -2.65 -9.39 -13.81
CA LEU A 91 -1.85 -9.75 -12.67
C LEU A 91 -2.75 -10.35 -11.58
N ALA A 92 -2.54 -11.61 -11.25
CA ALA A 92 -3.18 -12.19 -10.09
C ALA A 92 -2.66 -11.48 -8.83
N ALA A 93 -3.59 -11.10 -7.94
CA ALA A 93 -3.20 -10.64 -6.61
C ALA A 93 -2.39 -11.75 -5.92
N ALA A 94 -1.22 -11.38 -5.37
CA ALA A 94 -0.45 -12.31 -4.56
C ALA A 94 -1.32 -12.72 -3.35
N PRO A 95 -1.50 -14.03 -3.09
CA PRO A 95 -2.29 -14.45 -1.95
C PRO A 95 -1.62 -13.94 -0.67
N LEU A 96 -2.40 -13.27 0.18
CA LEU A 96 -1.92 -12.87 1.49
C LEU A 96 -1.74 -14.13 2.34
N PRO A 97 -0.64 -14.26 3.10
CA PRO A 97 -0.52 -15.30 4.10
C PRO A 97 -1.69 -15.20 5.09
N PRO A 98 -2.18 -16.34 5.62
CA PRO A 98 -3.22 -16.29 6.64
C PRO A 98 -2.69 -15.56 7.87
N ALA A 99 -3.54 -14.72 8.47
CA ALA A 99 -3.18 -14.11 9.73
C ALA A 99 -3.02 -15.18 10.81
N ARG A 100 -2.02 -14.96 11.67
CA ARG A 100 -1.74 -15.84 12.80
C ARG A 100 -2.37 -15.24 14.06
N PRO A 101 -2.92 -16.06 14.96
CA PRO A 101 -3.34 -15.59 16.27
C PRO A 101 -2.17 -14.89 16.97
N ILE A 102 -2.45 -13.72 17.55
CA ILE A 102 -1.49 -12.98 18.36
C ILE A 102 -1.94 -13.00 19.82
N ALA A 103 -1.00 -13.18 20.75
CA ALA A 103 -1.27 -13.01 22.16
C ALA A 103 -1.43 -11.52 22.48
N ALA A 104 -2.37 -11.20 23.37
CA ALA A 104 -2.53 -9.86 23.91
C ALA A 104 -1.24 -9.44 24.62
N ARG A 105 -0.68 -8.29 24.23
CA ARG A 105 0.53 -7.72 24.84
C ARG A 105 0.56 -6.21 24.68
N THR A 106 1.26 -5.56 25.59
CA THR A 106 1.54 -4.13 25.53
C THR A 106 2.93 -3.91 24.93
N VAL A 107 3.01 -3.06 23.91
CA VAL A 107 4.29 -2.61 23.33
C VAL A 107 4.47 -1.14 23.64
N ILE A 108 5.53 -0.82 24.40
CA ILE A 108 5.88 0.55 24.74
C ILE A 108 7.07 0.96 23.89
N VAL A 109 6.94 2.08 23.20
CA VAL A 109 8.04 2.68 22.44
C VAL A 109 8.32 4.05 23.02
N ASP A 110 9.54 4.22 23.53
CA ASP A 110 10.01 5.50 24.01
C ASP A 110 10.26 6.45 22.84
N LYS A 111 9.65 7.62 22.90
CA LYS A 111 9.86 8.69 21.94
C LYS A 111 10.04 10.02 22.69
N PRO A 112 11.29 10.33 23.08
CA PRO A 112 11.61 11.58 23.73
C PRO A 112 11.16 12.78 22.89
N GLY A 113 10.58 13.79 23.56
CA GLY A 113 10.08 15.00 22.90
C GLY A 113 8.74 14.86 22.17
N ALA A 114 8.06 13.71 22.27
CA ALA A 114 6.68 13.60 21.81
C ALA A 114 5.76 14.50 22.68
N PRO A 115 4.96 15.41 22.10
CA PRO A 115 4.09 16.30 22.87
C PRO A 115 2.90 15.56 23.50
N GLN A 116 2.61 14.34 23.04
CA GLN A 116 1.52 13.51 23.51
C GLN A 116 1.80 12.03 23.25
N THR A 117 1.20 11.16 24.06
CA THR A 117 1.21 9.70 23.84
C THR A 117 0.28 9.34 22.69
N ALA A 118 0.77 8.51 21.76
CA ALA A 118 -0.05 7.87 20.75
C ALA A 118 -0.36 6.42 21.18
N LEU A 119 -1.63 6.05 21.17
CA LEU A 119 -2.10 4.70 21.51
C LEU A 119 -2.75 4.06 20.29
N ALA A 120 -2.36 2.83 19.99
CA ALA A 120 -3.02 1.98 19.00
C ALA A 120 -3.44 0.67 19.67
N ILE A 121 -4.72 0.31 19.53
CA ILE A 121 -5.27 -0.98 19.97
C ILE A 121 -5.66 -1.73 18.71
N VAL A 122 -5.04 -2.89 18.49
CA VAL A 122 -5.21 -3.68 17.28
C VAL A 122 -5.52 -5.13 17.61
N ALA A 123 -6.37 -5.72 16.79
CA ALA A 123 -6.69 -7.14 16.80
C ALA A 123 -6.85 -7.61 15.34
N PRO A 124 -6.54 -8.88 15.01
CA PRO A 124 -6.86 -9.42 13.71
C PRO A 124 -8.37 -9.36 13.47
N GLY A 125 -8.80 -8.79 12.34
CA GLY A 125 -10.20 -8.82 11.91
C GLY A 125 -10.62 -10.19 11.37
N PRO A 126 -11.93 -10.44 11.18
CA PRO A 126 -12.38 -11.61 10.44
C PRO A 126 -11.85 -11.51 9.00
N PHE A 127 -11.26 -12.59 8.50
CA PHE A 127 -10.90 -12.75 7.09
C PHE A 127 -12.04 -13.44 6.35
#